data_AF-A0A8R2H4K1-F1
#
_entry.id   AF-A0A8R2H4K1-F1
#
_cell.length_a   1.000
_cell.length_b   1.000
_cell.length_c   1.000
_cell.angle_alpha   90.00
_cell.angle_beta   90.00
_cell.angle_gamma   90.00
#
_symmetry.space_group_name_H-M   'P 1'
#
loop_
_entity.id
_entity.type
_entity.pdbx_description
1 polymer ?
#
loop_
_entity_poly.entity_id
_entity_poly.type
_entity_poly.pdbx_seq_one_letter_code
_entity_poly.pdbx_strand_id
1 'polypeptide(L)'
;MISNLASEEIAEHALELRNEQRQNKIIEDSRLSDKKIEKHEEVVTFISKKFKDQIVKPILKKHFKRDEFLGHINEVVYFLPFSEMELKFIVQRELQYWQELVCCKPSNISDD
;
A
#
# COMPACT_ATOMS: atom_id res chain seq x y z
N MET A 1 -11.91 -7.03 -14.25
CA MET A 1 -12.95 -6.72 -13.24
C MET A 1 -12.25 -6.23 -11.98
N ILE A 2 -12.79 -5.22 -11.30
CA ILE A 2 -12.32 -4.80 -9.97
C ILE A 2 -13.33 -5.31 -8.94
N SER A 3 -12.85 -5.96 -7.89
CA SER A 3 -13.71 -6.51 -6.84
C SER A 3 -13.06 -6.26 -5.48
N ASN A 4 -13.83 -5.74 -4.53
CA ASN A 4 -13.40 -5.47 -3.16
C ASN A 4 -13.63 -6.67 -2.24
N LEU A 5 -13.70 -7.88 -2.79
CA LEU A 5 -14.28 -9.01 -2.07
C LEU A 5 -13.43 -9.58 -0.94
N ALA A 6 -12.11 -9.44 -1.05
CA ALA A 6 -11.16 -9.89 -0.04
C ALA A 6 -10.46 -8.70 0.63
N SER A 7 -11.06 -7.49 0.55
CA SER A 7 -10.38 -6.27 0.95
C SER A 7 -10.08 -6.24 2.45
N GLU A 8 -10.98 -6.77 3.27
CA GLU A 8 -10.83 -6.80 4.73
C GLU A 8 -9.72 -7.78 5.13
N GLU A 9 -9.73 -8.98 4.57
CA GLU A 9 -8.70 -9.99 4.82
C GLU A 9 -7.32 -9.54 4.32
N ILE A 10 -7.26 -8.87 3.17
CA ILE A 10 -6.02 -8.28 2.64
C ILE A 10 -5.52 -7.16 3.56
N ALA A 11 -6.41 -6.33 4.10
CA ALA A 11 -6.06 -5.24 5.00
C ALA A 11 -5.51 -5.75 6.34
N GLU A 12 -6.15 -6.77 6.93
CA GLU A 12 -5.68 -7.39 8.17
C GLU A 12 -4.29 -8.00 7.99
N HIS A 13 -4.10 -8.82 6.94
CA HIS A 13 -2.80 -9.42 6.64
C HIS A 13 -1.71 -8.37 6.34
N ALA A 14 -2.08 -7.23 5.74
CA ALA A 14 -1.14 -6.13 5.54
C ALA A 14 -0.67 -5.51 6.88
N LEU A 15 -1.54 -5.42 7.88
CA LEU A 15 -1.17 -4.95 9.22
C LEU A 15 -0.25 -5.95 9.92
N GLU A 16 -0.53 -7.24 9.81
CA GLU A 16 0.33 -8.31 10.35
C GLU A 16 1.74 -8.24 9.77
N LEU A 17 1.87 -8.19 8.44
CA LEU A 17 3.18 -8.08 7.77
C LEU A 17 3.99 -6.87 8.26
N ARG A 18 3.32 -5.73 8.47
CA ARG A 18 3.97 -4.51 8.98
C ARG A 18 4.43 -4.68 10.43
N ASN A 19 3.63 -5.35 11.26
CA ASN A 19 3.99 -5.61 12.65
C ASN A 19 5.18 -6.58 12.74
N GLU A 20 5.19 -7.63 11.91
CA GLU A 20 6.32 -8.56 11.79
C GLU A 20 7.59 -7.84 11.36
N GLN A 21 7.52 -7.00 10.32
CA GLN A 21 8.65 -6.19 9.86
C GLN A 21 9.17 -5.27 10.96
N ARG A 22 8.27 -4.59 11.68
CA ARG A 22 8.64 -3.71 12.81
C ARG A 22 9.34 -4.49 13.91
N GLN A 23 8.82 -5.66 14.25
CA GLN A 23 9.39 -6.51 15.31
C GLN A 23 10.76 -7.05 14.92
N ASN A 24 10.91 -7.51 13.67
CA ASN A 24 12.19 -7.99 13.14
C ASN A 24 13.23 -6.87 13.15
N LYS A 25 12.85 -5.66 12.74
CA LYS A 25 13.74 -4.48 12.78
C LYS A 25 14.20 -4.16 14.20
N ILE A 26 13.30 -4.15 15.20
CA ILE A 26 13.68 -3.92 16.60
C ILE A 26 14.69 -4.97 17.08
N ILE A 27 14.50 -6.23 16.69
CA ILE A 27 15.43 -7.32 17.05
C ILE A 27 16.78 -7.13 16.36
N GLU A 28 16.81 -6.76 15.08
CA GLU A 28 18.03 -6.47 14.34
C GLU A 28 18.80 -5.28 14.93
N ASP A 29 18.10 -4.19 15.23
CA ASP A 29 18.66 -2.99 15.87
C ASP A 29 19.20 -3.31 17.27
N SER A 30 18.54 -4.20 18.03
CA SER A 30 19.02 -4.65 19.35
C SER A 30 20.31 -5.48 19.27
N ARG A 31 20.60 -6.09 18.12
CA ARG A 31 21.79 -6.93 17.88
C ARG A 31 22.95 -6.15 17.26
N LEU A 32 22.67 -5.04 16.58
CA LEU A 32 23.64 -4.19 15.89
C LEU A 32 23.79 -2.86 16.64
N SER A 33 24.59 -2.86 17.71
CA SER A 33 24.79 -1.69 18.58
C SER A 33 25.54 -0.52 17.94
N ASP A 34 26.11 -0.66 16.74
CA ASP A 34 26.89 0.40 16.09
C ASP A 34 26.77 0.33 14.57
N LYS A 35 25.75 0.97 13.98
CA LYS A 35 25.86 1.60 12.67
C LYS A 35 24.70 2.55 12.40
N LYS A 36 25.08 3.70 11.84
CA LYS A 36 24.27 4.88 11.60
C LYS A 36 22.94 4.56 10.91
N ILE A 37 21.94 5.33 11.33
CA ILE A 37 20.61 5.50 10.76
C ILE A 37 20.75 5.85 9.27
N GLU A 38 20.79 4.83 8.42
CA GLU A 38 20.64 4.99 6.98
C GLU A 38 19.16 4.84 6.62
N LYS A 39 18.77 5.68 5.65
CA LYS A 39 17.43 6.00 5.15
C LYS A 39 16.37 4.92 5.37
N HIS A 40 15.20 5.37 5.84
CA HIS A 40 13.94 4.64 5.76
C HIS A 40 13.62 4.34 4.28
N GLU A 41 14.17 3.24 3.76
CA GLU A 41 13.63 2.59 2.57
C GLU A 41 12.45 1.75 3.02
N GLU A 42 11.28 2.12 2.51
CA GLU A 42 10.06 1.39 2.74
C GLU A 42 10.15 0.04 2.06
N VAL A 43 10.22 -1.04 2.86
CA VAL A 43 10.19 -2.39 2.33
C VAL A 43 8.77 -2.63 1.81
N VAL A 44 8.62 -2.62 0.49
CA VAL A 44 7.38 -2.99 -0.19
C VAL A 44 6.88 -4.32 0.40
N THR A 45 5.77 -4.28 1.13
CA THR A 45 5.18 -5.47 1.75
C THR A 45 4.53 -6.33 0.67
N PHE A 46 5.27 -7.34 0.22
CA PHE A 46 4.75 -8.31 -0.74
C PHE A 46 3.84 -9.32 -0.04
N ILE A 47 2.64 -9.51 -0.58
CA ILE A 47 1.73 -10.57 -0.12
C ILE A 47 2.30 -11.94 -0.49
N SER A 48 2.45 -12.79 0.53
CA SER A 48 2.91 -14.18 0.40
C SER A 48 2.04 -14.99 -0.58
N LYS A 49 2.68 -15.86 -1.38
CA LYS A 49 1.97 -16.81 -2.26
C LYS A 49 0.99 -17.69 -1.48
N LYS A 50 1.32 -18.06 -0.24
CA LYS A 50 0.44 -18.87 0.62
C LYS A 50 -0.88 -18.15 0.91
N PHE A 51 -0.82 -16.86 1.24
CA PHE A 51 -2.01 -16.05 1.50
C PHE A 51 -2.89 -15.93 0.24
N LYS A 52 -2.29 -15.71 -0.93
CA LYS A 52 -3.02 -15.66 -2.21
C LYS A 52 -3.77 -16.96 -2.50
N ASP A 53 -3.11 -18.10 -2.28
CA ASP A 53 -3.67 -19.41 -2.61
C ASP A 53 -4.70 -19.91 -1.57
N GLN A 54 -4.50 -19.62 -0.29
CA GLN A 54 -5.32 -20.16 0.80
C GLN A 54 -6.47 -19.24 1.23
N ILE A 55 -6.35 -17.92 1.05
CA ILE A 55 -7.36 -16.96 1.51
C ILE A 55 -8.06 -16.35 0.29
N VAL A 56 -7.30 -15.74 -0.62
CA VAL A 56 -7.88 -14.97 -1.73
C VAL A 56 -8.57 -15.87 -2.76
N LYS A 57 -7.91 -16.94 -3.22
CA LYS A 57 -8.50 -17.85 -4.22
C LYS A 57 -9.83 -18.46 -3.76
N PRO A 58 -9.97 -18.95 -2.51
CA PRO A 58 -11.26 -19.45 -2.01
C PRO A 58 -12.36 -18.39 -1.97
N ILE A 59 -12.04 -17.16 -1.55
CA ILE A 59 -13.00 -16.04 -1.54
C ILE A 59 -13.50 -15.76 -2.97
N LEU A 60 -12.59 -15.66 -3.94
CA LEU A 60 -12.95 -15.45 -5.34
C LEU A 60 -13.76 -16.63 -5.89
N LYS A 61 -13.38 -17.87 -5.59
CA LYS A 61 -14.10 -19.08 -6.02
C LYS A 61 -15.55 -19.09 -5.53
N LYS A 62 -15.77 -18.75 -4.25
CA LYS A 62 -17.10 -18.66 -3.64
C LYS A 62 -17.99 -17.62 -4.32
N HIS A 63 -17.39 -16.51 -4.76
CA HIS A 63 -18.13 -15.41 -5.39
C HIS A 63 -18.49 -15.67 -6.85
N PHE A 64 -17.53 -16.14 -7.64
CA PHE A 64 -17.75 -16.34 -9.07
C PHE A 64 -18.61 -17.56 -9.37
N LYS A 65 -18.77 -18.49 -8.42
CA LYS A 65 -19.63 -19.71 -8.45
C LYS A 65 -19.35 -20.70 -9.59
N ARG A 66 -18.76 -20.26 -10.70
CA ARG A 66 -18.24 -21.06 -11.80
C ARG A 66 -16.74 -20.84 -11.88
N ASP A 67 -16.01 -21.94 -11.96
CA ASP A 67 -14.56 -21.94 -11.92
C ASP A 67 -13.93 -21.36 -13.19
N GLU A 68 -14.69 -21.31 -14.30
CA GLU A 68 -14.26 -20.73 -15.58
C GLU A 68 -13.82 -19.28 -15.44
N PHE A 69 -14.49 -18.47 -14.61
CA PHE A 69 -14.14 -17.06 -14.44
C PHE A 69 -12.75 -16.86 -13.85
N LEU A 70 -12.27 -17.81 -13.02
CA LEU A 70 -10.92 -17.75 -12.47
C LEU A 70 -9.86 -18.07 -13.53
N GLY A 71 -10.20 -18.90 -14.52
CA GLY A 71 -9.33 -19.22 -15.65
C GLY A 71 -9.17 -18.10 -16.69
N HIS A 72 -10.05 -17.09 -16.66
CA HIS A 72 -9.97 -15.91 -17.53
C HIS A 72 -9.22 -14.73 -16.89
N ILE A 73 -8.77 -14.87 -15.63
CA ILE A 73 -8.02 -13.84 -14.93
C ILE A 73 -6.53 -14.13 -15.14
N ASN A 74 -5.89 -13.32 -15.98
CA ASN A 74 -4.45 -13.44 -16.25
C ASN A 74 -3.62 -13.02 -15.03
N GLU A 75 -3.99 -11.89 -14.41
CA GLU A 75 -3.23 -11.29 -13.32
C GLU A 75 -4.15 -10.73 -12.23
N VAL A 76 -3.73 -10.87 -10.97
CA VAL A 76 -4.42 -10.31 -9.80
C VAL A 76 -3.50 -9.29 -9.14
N VAL A 77 -3.96 -8.04 -9.12
CA VAL A 77 -3.28 -6.92 -8.44
C VAL A 77 -3.94 -6.71 -7.08
N TYR A 78 -3.10 -6.57 -6.06
CA TYR A 78 -3.54 -6.37 -4.68
C TYR A 78 -3.28 -4.94 -4.27
N PHE A 79 -4.32 -4.29 -3.73
CA PHE A 79 -4.21 -2.97 -3.14
C PHE A 79 -4.15 -3.14 -1.63
N LEU A 80 -3.00 -2.80 -1.04
CA LEU A 80 -2.84 -2.76 0.40
C LEU A 80 -3.24 -1.36 0.90
N PRO A 81 -3.75 -1.25 2.14
CA PRO A 81 -3.97 0.05 2.74
C PRO A 81 -2.65 0.82 2.83
N PHE A 82 -2.67 2.13 2.61
CA PHE A 82 -1.47 2.96 2.66
C PHE A 82 -0.74 2.83 4.01
N SER A 83 0.57 2.95 3.97
CA SER A 83 1.38 3.15 5.16
C SER A 83 1.30 4.61 5.62
N GLU A 84 1.78 4.88 6.83
CA GLU A 84 1.90 6.25 7.32
C GLU A 84 2.87 7.09 6.45
N MET A 85 3.93 6.48 5.92
CA MET A 85 4.91 7.18 5.08
C MET A 85 4.35 7.46 3.69
N GLU A 86 3.71 6.48 3.06
CA GLU A 86 3.01 6.65 1.78
C GLU A 86 1.94 7.75 1.90
N LEU A 87 1.18 7.74 3.00
CA LEU A 87 0.18 8.77 3.26
C LEU A 87 0.81 10.16 3.40
N LYS A 88 1.90 10.29 4.18
CA LYS A 88 2.63 11.57 4.31
C LYS A 88 3.18 12.04 2.97
N PHE A 89 3.73 11.14 2.16
CA PHE A 89 4.24 11.45 0.82
C PHE A 89 3.13 11.97 -0.09
N ILE A 90 1.97 11.28 -0.12
CA ILE A 90 0.82 11.70 -0.91
C ILE A 90 0.34 13.08 -0.45
N VAL A 91 0.17 13.28 0.87
CA VAL A 91 -0.26 14.58 1.43
C VAL A 91 0.73 15.69 1.05
N GLN A 92 2.03 15.43 1.17
CA GLN A 92 3.06 16.41 0.80
C GLN A 92 3.00 16.78 -0.69
N ARG A 93 2.81 15.78 -1.57
CA ARG A 93 2.68 15.99 -3.01
C ARG A 93 1.45 16.83 -3.35
N GLU A 94 0.31 16.53 -2.71
CA GLU A 94 -0.91 17.33 -2.90
C GLU A 94 -0.72 18.76 -2.41
N LEU A 95 -0.12 18.96 -1.23
CA LEU A 95 0.18 20.31 -0.70
C LEU A 95 1.09 21.11 -1.66
N GLN A 96 2.10 20.48 -2.25
CA GLN A 96 2.96 21.12 -3.25
C GLN A 96 2.17 21.48 -4.51
N TYR A 97 1.30 20.59 -5.00
CA TYR A 97 0.42 20.88 -6.13
C TYR A 97 -0.48 22.09 -5.85
N TRP A 98 -1.06 22.19 -4.65
CA TRP A 98 -1.85 23.35 -4.24
C TRP A 98 -1.00 24.63 -4.16
N GLN A 99 0.24 24.54 -3.67
CA GLN A 99 1.17 25.67 -3.64
C GLN A 99 1.45 26.20 -5.05
N GLU A 100 1.72 25.30 -6.00
CA GLU A 100 1.94 25.64 -7.41
C GLU A 100 0.71 26.31 -8.03
N LEU A 101 -0.48 25.78 -7.78
CA LEU A 101 -1.73 26.37 -8.25
C LEU A 101 -1.95 27.80 -7.74
N VAL A 102 -1.60 28.08 -6.49
CA VAL A 102 -1.74 29.42 -5.89
C VAL A 102 -0.69 30.38 -6.42
N CYS A 103 0.57 29.92 -6.52
CA CYS A 103 1.69 30.74 -6.98
C CYS A 103 1.60 31.06 -8.48
N CYS A 104 1.02 30.16 -9.28
CA CYS A 104 0.82 30.35 -10.71
C CYS A 104 -0.52 31.00 -11.09
N LYS A 105 -1.33 31.49 -10.13
CA LYS A 105 -2.45 32.38 -10.48
C LYS A 105 -1.87 33.67 -11.06
N PRO A 106 -2.22 34.07 -12.30
CA PRO A 106 -1.82 35.35 -12.81
C PRO A 106 -2.42 36.43 -11.90
N SER A 107 -1.57 37.32 -11.42
CA SER A 107 -1.93 38.61 -10.84
C SER A 107 -2.54 39.52 -11.92
N ASN A 108 -3.64 39.06 -12.53
CA ASN A 108 -4.50 39.83 -13.40
C ASN A 108 -5.77 40.18 -12.62
N ILE A 109 -5.58 40.92 -11.53
CA ILE A 109 -6.61 41.84 -11.05
C ILE A 109 -5.94 43.18 -11.21
N SER A 110 -6.23 43.80 -12.34
CA SER A 110 -5.92 45.19 -12.63
C SER A 110 -6.42 46.03 -11.46
N ASP A 111 -5.50 46.78 -10.86
CA ASP A 111 -5.83 47.97 -10.10
C ASP A 111 -6.49 48.96 -11.07
N ASP A 112 -7.82 49.10 -11.01
CA ASP A 112 -8.59 50.22 -11.56
C ASP A 112 -9.66 50.64 -10.53
#